data_AF-A0AA89BNZ7-F1
#
_entry.id   AF-A0AA89BNZ7-F1
#
_cell.length_a   1.000
_cell.length_b   1.000
_cell.length_c   1.000
_cell.angle_alpha   90.00
_cell.angle_beta   90.00
_cell.angle_gamma   90.00
#
_symmetry.space_group_name_H-M   'P 1'
#
loop_
_entity.id
_entity.type
_entity.pdbx_description
1 polymer ?
#
loop_
_entity_poly.entity_id
_entity_poly.type
_entity_poly.pdbx_seq_one_letter_code
_entity_poly.pdbx_strand_id
1 'polypeptide(L)'
;MPELSPCEVYCDLEMENGVGVTIIGHDQEARTFVSGYEGTGDYKATITYDISYDHVVAIVDHSAKCKQYLRWECYAATIKNPHLSDVWSTYWTKRGDVPADYFPGGVPGSGKCGCGQIGNCANASAACNCDINDQVWRSDEGYLTYKDDLPIYSFRAGDTGNSFLRLHACPSSSSLSLLYSWPS
;
A
#
# COMPACT_ATOMS: atom_id res chain seq x y z
N MET A 1 -23.85 6.44 14.08
CA MET A 1 -23.02 7.03 13.01
C MET A 1 -23.89 7.98 12.23
N PRO A 2 -23.42 9.18 11.85
CA PRO A 2 -24.19 10.04 10.96
C PRO A 2 -24.41 9.30 9.63
N GLU A 3 -25.61 9.43 9.06
CA GLU A 3 -25.89 8.85 7.75
C GLU A 3 -25.05 9.55 6.68
N LEU A 4 -24.34 8.76 5.89
CA LEU A 4 -23.60 9.25 4.74
C LEU A 4 -24.58 9.50 3.60
N SER A 5 -24.53 10.70 3.02
CA SER A 5 -25.29 11.00 1.79
C SER A 5 -24.82 10.11 0.63
N PRO A 6 -25.64 9.85 -0.40
CA PRO A 6 -25.18 9.11 -1.58
C PRO A 6 -23.93 9.74 -2.23
N CYS A 7 -23.07 8.91 -2.84
CA CYS A 7 -21.93 9.33 -3.65
C CYS A 7 -21.93 8.57 -4.99
N GLU A 8 -21.31 9.15 -6.01
CA GLU A 8 -21.13 8.50 -7.31
C GLU A 8 -19.83 7.68 -7.32
N VAL A 9 -19.89 6.48 -7.87
CA VAL A 9 -18.76 5.56 -7.97
C VAL A 9 -18.77 4.87 -9.32
N TYR A 10 -17.61 4.40 -9.77
CA TYR A 10 -17.50 3.57 -10.96
C TYR A 10 -17.64 2.08 -10.59
N CYS A 11 -18.49 1.37 -11.32
CA CYS A 11 -18.69 -0.06 -11.17
C CYS A 11 -18.36 -0.77 -12.48
N ASP A 12 -17.39 -1.68 -12.44
CA ASP A 12 -17.09 -2.61 -13.52
C ASP A 12 -17.88 -3.90 -13.29
N LEU A 13 -18.80 -4.21 -14.21
CA LEU A 13 -19.68 -5.39 -14.11
C LEU A 13 -19.14 -6.61 -14.87
N GLU A 14 -18.02 -6.47 -15.56
CA GLU A 14 -17.39 -7.53 -16.36
C GLU A 14 -16.18 -8.13 -15.65
N MET A 15 -15.58 -7.40 -14.71
CA MET A 15 -14.49 -7.89 -13.87
C MET A 15 -14.87 -9.16 -13.07
N GLU A 16 -13.84 -9.92 -12.70
CA GLU A 16 -13.90 -11.01 -11.71
C GLU A 16 -15.03 -12.03 -11.98
N ASN A 17 -15.11 -12.46 -13.24
CA ASN A 17 -16.11 -13.39 -13.77
C ASN A 17 -17.57 -12.88 -13.70
N GLY A 18 -17.77 -11.58 -13.97
CA GLY A 18 -19.09 -10.95 -13.99
C GLY A 18 -19.61 -10.54 -12.61
N VAL A 19 -18.73 -10.50 -11.61
CA VAL A 19 -19.03 -9.99 -10.27
C VAL A 19 -18.83 -8.47 -10.31
N GLY A 20 -19.83 -7.72 -9.84
CA GLY A 20 -19.72 -6.26 -9.82
C GLY A 20 -18.56 -5.78 -8.94
N VAL A 21 -17.67 -4.97 -9.51
CA VAL A 21 -16.50 -4.42 -8.84
C VAL A 21 -16.62 -2.91 -8.77
N THR A 22 -16.64 -2.36 -7.57
CA THR A 22 -16.53 -0.91 -7.38
C THR A 22 -15.05 -0.53 -7.39
N ILE A 23 -14.69 0.46 -8.21
CA ILE A 23 -13.32 0.97 -8.30
C ILE A 23 -13.32 2.42 -7.81
N ILE A 24 -12.42 2.72 -6.88
CA ILE A 24 -12.27 4.05 -6.28
C ILE A 24 -10.84 4.51 -6.51
N GLY A 25 -10.69 5.64 -7.20
CA GLY A 25 -9.39 6.26 -7.46
C GLY A 25 -8.91 7.16 -6.33
N HIS A 26 -7.66 7.62 -6.45
CA HIS A 26 -7.04 8.54 -5.50
C HIS A 26 -5.87 9.36 -6.08
N ASP A 27 -5.41 10.36 -5.34
CA ASP A 27 -4.37 11.31 -5.75
C ASP A 27 -2.92 10.77 -5.76
N GLN A 28 -2.71 9.53 -5.33
CA GLN A 28 -1.40 8.85 -5.28
C GLN A 28 -1.30 7.70 -6.29
N GLU A 29 -2.13 7.69 -7.32
CA GLU A 29 -2.04 6.66 -8.36
C GLU A 29 -0.84 6.85 -9.29
N ALA A 30 -0.50 8.11 -9.51
CA ALA A 30 0.69 8.50 -10.24
C ALA A 30 1.93 8.37 -9.37
N ARG A 31 3.06 8.29 -10.04
CA ARG A 31 4.31 8.09 -9.35
C ARG A 31 4.90 9.36 -8.77
N THR A 32 5.26 9.29 -7.50
CA THR A 32 5.90 10.38 -6.77
C THR A 32 7.36 10.07 -6.46
N PHE A 33 8.22 11.09 -6.61
CA PHE A 33 9.62 11.02 -6.25
C PHE A 33 9.83 11.40 -4.78
N VAL A 34 10.57 10.58 -4.02
CA VAL A 34 10.85 10.80 -2.59
C VAL A 34 12.36 10.79 -2.36
N SER A 35 12.88 11.88 -1.79
CA SER A 35 14.29 12.03 -1.40
C SER A 35 14.46 13.08 -0.32
N GLY A 36 15.52 12.97 0.48
CA GLY A 36 15.85 13.95 1.52
C GLY A 36 15.19 13.70 2.87
N TYR A 37 14.55 12.54 3.05
CA TYR A 37 13.86 12.14 4.28
C TYR A 37 14.64 10.99 4.93
N GLU A 38 15.51 11.31 5.87
CA GLU A 38 16.39 10.33 6.53
C GLU A 38 15.69 9.61 7.69
N GLY A 39 14.91 10.34 8.48
CA GLY A 39 14.24 9.80 9.65
C GLY A 39 13.11 8.84 9.29
N THR A 40 12.75 8.02 10.28
CA THR A 40 11.68 7.02 10.17
C THR A 40 10.34 7.68 9.84
N GLY A 41 9.77 7.33 8.68
CA GLY A 41 8.48 7.86 8.24
C GLY A 41 8.43 9.39 8.07
N ASP A 42 9.59 10.03 7.88
CA ASP A 42 9.72 11.48 7.71
C ASP A 42 8.96 11.99 6.48
N TYR A 43 9.00 11.24 5.38
CA TYR A 43 8.11 11.49 4.25
C TYR A 43 6.70 11.01 4.60
N LYS A 44 5.69 11.84 4.30
CA LYS A 44 4.28 11.49 4.48
C LYS A 44 3.48 11.86 3.24
N ALA A 45 2.78 10.88 2.68
CA ALA A 45 1.75 11.06 1.66
C ALA A 45 0.41 10.54 2.22
N THR A 46 -0.45 11.45 2.66
CA THR A 46 -1.85 11.09 2.99
C THR A 46 -2.61 10.89 1.68
N ILE A 47 -3.38 9.79 1.59
CA ILE A 47 -4.15 9.48 0.38
C ILE A 47 -5.48 10.23 0.40
N THR A 48 -5.75 10.94 -0.69
CA THR A 48 -7.05 11.57 -0.95
C THR A 48 -7.77 10.78 -2.04
N TYR A 49 -8.86 10.11 -1.65
CA TYR A 49 -9.72 9.37 -2.58
C TYR A 49 -10.68 10.31 -3.32
N ASP A 50 -11.18 9.88 -4.47
CA ASP A 50 -12.12 10.65 -5.30
C ASP A 50 -13.49 10.87 -4.62
N ILE A 51 -13.78 10.10 -3.58
CA ILE A 51 -14.94 10.25 -2.69
C ILE A 51 -14.47 10.45 -1.24
N SER A 52 -15.39 10.85 -0.35
CA SER A 52 -15.02 11.06 1.05
C SER A 52 -14.45 9.79 1.69
N TYR A 53 -13.47 9.95 2.58
CA TYR A 53 -12.84 8.81 3.26
C TYR A 53 -13.87 7.95 4.02
N ASP A 54 -14.89 8.57 4.62
CA ASP A 54 -15.98 7.86 5.30
C ASP A 54 -16.82 7.01 4.33
N HIS A 55 -17.05 7.48 3.10
CA HIS A 55 -17.67 6.67 2.05
C HIS A 55 -16.80 5.48 1.67
N VAL A 56 -15.49 5.67 1.49
CA VAL A 56 -14.57 4.58 1.15
C VAL A 56 -14.61 3.50 2.25
N VAL A 57 -14.53 3.91 3.52
CA VAL A 57 -14.61 2.99 4.66
C VAL A 57 -15.93 2.23 4.67
N ALA A 58 -17.06 2.92 4.49
CA ALA A 58 -18.37 2.27 4.46
C ALA A 58 -18.47 1.24 3.31
N ILE A 59 -18.01 1.61 2.11
CA ILE A 59 -18.00 0.72 0.95
C ILE A 59 -17.11 -0.51 1.22
N VAL A 60 -15.91 -0.33 1.76
CA VAL A 60 -15.02 -1.43 2.17
C VAL A 60 -15.71 -2.35 3.17
N ASP A 61 -16.36 -1.80 4.20
CA ASP A 61 -17.01 -2.60 5.24
C ASP A 61 -18.19 -3.42 4.69
N HIS A 62 -18.94 -2.86 3.75
CA HIS A 62 -20.07 -3.53 3.08
C HIS A 62 -19.65 -4.45 1.92
N SER A 63 -18.38 -4.46 1.51
CA SER A 63 -17.88 -5.33 0.43
C SER A 63 -17.56 -6.74 0.92
N ALA A 64 -17.67 -7.72 0.01
CA ALA A 64 -17.29 -9.11 0.30
C ALA A 64 -15.76 -9.27 0.37
N LYS A 65 -15.04 -8.64 -0.56
CA LYS A 65 -13.57 -8.57 -0.58
C LYS A 65 -13.12 -7.20 -1.03
N CYS A 66 -11.92 -6.83 -0.62
CA CYS A 66 -11.29 -5.56 -0.99
C CYS A 66 -9.82 -5.82 -1.32
N LYS A 67 -9.29 -5.18 -2.35
CA LYS A 67 -7.86 -5.16 -2.66
C LYS A 67 -7.41 -3.76 -3.04
N GLN A 68 -6.25 -3.35 -2.55
CA GLN A 68 -5.60 -2.11 -2.95
C GLN A 68 -4.17 -2.40 -3.38
N TYR A 69 -3.75 -1.85 -4.52
CA TYR A 69 -2.37 -2.02 -4.97
C TYR A 69 -1.46 -1.01 -4.31
N LEU A 70 -0.29 -1.44 -3.87
CA LEU A 70 0.78 -0.56 -3.39
C LEU A 70 2.11 -1.06 -3.95
N ARG A 71 2.94 -0.12 -4.41
CA ARG A 71 4.31 -0.36 -4.84
C ARG A 71 5.23 0.64 -4.17
N TRP A 72 6.31 0.11 -3.61
CA TRP A 72 7.46 0.89 -3.19
C TRP A 72 8.67 0.48 -4.01
N GLU A 73 9.42 1.47 -4.49
CA GLU A 73 10.67 1.26 -5.21
C GLU A 73 11.77 1.96 -4.45
N CYS A 74 12.90 1.28 -4.30
CA CYS A 74 13.97 1.70 -3.40
C CYS A 74 15.33 1.56 -4.06
N TYR A 75 16.24 2.43 -3.63
CA TYR A 75 17.65 2.42 -3.98
C TYR A 75 18.42 2.83 -2.72
N ALA A 76 18.93 1.86 -1.98
CA ALA A 76 19.46 2.05 -0.63
C ALA A 76 18.49 2.82 0.28
N ALA A 77 17.23 2.34 0.34
CA ALA A 77 16.18 2.88 1.21
C ALA A 77 15.36 1.71 1.78
N THR A 78 15.40 1.55 3.09
CA THR A 78 14.88 0.37 3.79
C THR A 78 13.38 0.44 4.11
N ILE A 79 12.77 -0.72 4.30
CA ILE A 79 11.44 -0.86 4.91
C ILE A 79 11.60 -0.99 6.43
N LYS A 80 12.46 -1.91 6.87
CA LYS A 80 12.84 -2.10 8.27
C LYS A 80 14.03 -1.23 8.65
N ASN A 81 13.98 -0.60 9.82
CA ASN A 81 15.09 0.20 10.28
C ASN A 81 16.32 -0.70 10.54
N PRO A 82 17.48 -0.42 9.91
CA PRO A 82 18.66 -1.27 10.03
C PRO A 82 19.38 -1.14 11.39
N HIS A 83 19.02 -0.13 12.20
CA HIS A 83 19.68 0.19 13.47
C HIS A 83 18.79 0.00 14.69
N LEU A 84 17.47 -0.01 14.51
CA LEU A 84 16.49 -0.13 15.59
C LEU A 84 15.57 -1.33 15.33
N SER A 85 15.64 -2.32 16.21
CA SER A 85 14.71 -3.47 16.18
C SER A 85 13.27 -2.98 16.23
N ASP A 86 12.41 -3.64 15.47
CA ASP A 86 10.95 -3.41 15.46
C ASP A 86 10.49 -2.01 15.02
N VAL A 87 11.42 -1.19 14.50
CA VAL A 87 11.11 0.10 13.88
C VAL A 87 11.08 -0.06 12.35
N TRP A 88 10.13 0.60 11.70
CA TRP A 88 10.00 0.61 10.24
C TRP A 88 10.43 1.97 9.70
N SER A 89 11.41 2.02 8.80
CA SER A 89 11.78 3.25 8.10
C SER A 89 10.67 3.69 7.12
N THR A 90 10.10 2.72 6.40
CA THR A 90 9.09 2.94 5.35
C THR A 90 7.92 1.99 5.56
N TYR A 91 6.69 2.51 5.59
CA TYR A 91 5.48 1.75 5.88
C TYR A 91 4.24 2.47 5.36
N TRP A 92 3.15 1.73 5.15
CA TRP A 92 1.84 2.33 4.93
C TRP A 92 1.04 2.32 6.24
N THR A 93 0.03 3.18 6.34
CA THR A 93 -0.86 3.24 7.50
C THR A 93 -2.28 2.81 7.12
N LYS A 94 -2.87 2.06 8.04
CA LYS A 94 -4.25 1.58 8.03
C LYS A 94 -5.20 2.70 8.43
N ARG A 95 -6.49 2.37 8.52
CA ARG A 95 -7.52 3.27 9.06
C ARG A 95 -7.09 3.93 10.37
N GLY A 96 -7.35 5.23 10.48
CA GLY A 96 -6.96 6.01 11.65
C GLY A 96 -5.46 6.33 11.75
N ASP A 97 -4.74 6.26 10.62
CA ASP A 97 -3.30 6.52 10.53
C ASP A 97 -2.43 5.56 11.38
N VAL A 98 -2.93 4.33 11.59
CA VAL A 98 -2.23 3.30 12.37
C VAL A 98 -1.20 2.58 11.48
N PRO A 99 0.09 2.54 11.83
CA PRO A 99 1.10 1.82 11.04
C PRO A 99 0.73 0.35 10.80
N ALA A 100 0.89 -0.10 9.56
CA ALA A 100 0.82 -1.51 9.23
C ALA A 100 2.13 -2.23 9.62
N ASP A 101 2.04 -3.53 9.85
CA ASP A 101 3.14 -4.40 10.27
C ASP A 101 3.51 -5.44 9.19
N TYR A 102 3.12 -5.19 7.94
CA TYR A 102 3.44 -5.97 6.77
C TYR A 102 3.44 -5.07 5.53
N PHE A 103 4.08 -5.52 4.46
CA PHE A 103 4.07 -4.85 3.16
C PHE A 103 3.23 -5.66 2.15
N PRO A 104 2.91 -5.12 0.95
CA PRO A 104 2.10 -5.82 -0.05
C PRO A 104 2.55 -7.25 -0.34
N GLY A 105 1.57 -8.14 -0.52
CA GLY A 105 1.75 -9.59 -0.62
C GLY A 105 2.13 -10.29 0.70
N GLY A 106 2.42 -9.54 1.77
CA GLY A 106 2.64 -10.06 3.12
C GLY A 106 1.34 -10.38 3.87
N VAL A 107 1.49 -10.91 5.08
CA VAL A 107 0.40 -11.23 6.00
C VAL A 107 0.46 -10.32 7.23
N PRO A 108 -0.64 -9.78 7.77
CA PRO A 108 -0.67 -9.02 9.03
C PRO A 108 0.09 -9.73 10.15
N GLY A 109 0.88 -8.97 10.91
CA GLY A 109 1.71 -9.48 12.00
C GLY A 109 3.02 -10.15 11.57
N SER A 110 3.26 -10.33 10.26
CA SER A 110 4.44 -11.06 9.80
C SER A 110 5.73 -10.26 9.79
N GLY A 111 5.65 -8.93 9.70
CA GLY A 111 6.83 -8.09 9.49
C GLY A 111 7.46 -8.20 8.10
N LYS A 112 6.81 -8.83 7.12
CA LYS A 112 7.38 -9.13 5.80
C LYS A 112 6.47 -8.67 4.66
N CYS A 113 7.02 -8.55 3.46
CA CYS A 113 6.30 -8.44 2.19
C CYS A 113 6.15 -9.80 1.52
N GLY A 114 5.48 -9.83 0.37
CA GLY A 114 5.20 -11.06 -0.38
C GLY A 114 6.42 -11.91 -0.66
N CYS A 115 7.54 -11.33 -1.09
CA CYS A 115 8.72 -12.13 -1.40
C CYS A 115 9.35 -12.77 -0.15
N GLY A 116 9.28 -12.07 0.99
CA GLY A 116 9.84 -12.55 2.25
C GLY A 116 8.99 -13.65 2.88
N GLN A 117 7.68 -13.68 2.58
CA GLN A 117 6.79 -14.77 2.98
C GLN A 117 7.18 -16.08 2.34
N ILE A 118 7.44 -16.05 1.03
CA ILE A 118 7.71 -17.26 0.25
C ILE A 118 9.21 -17.54 0.05
N GLY A 119 10.08 -16.67 0.60
CA GLY A 119 11.54 -16.85 0.56
C GLY A 119 12.16 -16.64 -0.83
N ASN A 120 11.52 -15.84 -1.70
CA ASN A 120 11.99 -15.58 -3.05
C ASN A 120 12.43 -14.13 -3.30
N CYS A 121 12.64 -13.33 -2.25
CA CYS A 121 13.32 -12.05 -2.39
C CYS A 121 14.70 -12.25 -3.01
N ALA A 122 15.24 -11.20 -3.64
CA ALA A 122 16.58 -11.25 -4.24
C ALA A 122 17.67 -11.67 -3.24
N ASN A 123 17.46 -11.41 -1.95
CA ASN A 123 18.15 -12.07 -0.85
C ASN A 123 17.10 -12.86 -0.03
N ALA A 124 17.18 -14.19 -0.04
CA ALA A 124 16.21 -15.06 0.63
C ALA A 124 16.17 -14.88 2.16
N SER A 125 17.20 -14.28 2.77
CA SER A 125 17.23 -13.97 4.20
C SER A 125 16.60 -12.60 4.54
N ALA A 126 16.33 -11.75 3.55
CA ALA A 126 15.72 -10.45 3.77
C ALA A 126 14.21 -10.57 4.00
N ALA A 127 13.66 -9.72 4.87
CA ALA A 127 12.21 -9.63 5.07
C ALA A 127 11.51 -9.06 3.83
N CYS A 128 12.21 -8.17 3.10
CA CYS A 128 11.81 -7.59 1.83
C CYS A 128 12.96 -7.29 0.89
N ASN A 129 12.67 -7.04 -0.39
CA ASN A 129 13.70 -6.67 -1.36
C ASN A 129 14.37 -5.35 -0.96
N CYS A 130 13.61 -4.36 -0.49
CA CYS A 130 14.16 -3.08 -0.06
C CYS A 130 15.01 -3.15 1.21
N ASP A 131 14.85 -4.19 2.03
CA ASP A 131 15.69 -4.39 3.23
C ASP A 131 17.11 -4.87 2.91
N ILE A 132 17.41 -5.16 1.65
CA ILE A 132 18.78 -5.45 1.20
C ILE A 132 19.67 -4.20 1.31
N ASN A 133 19.07 -3.02 1.24
CA ASN A 133 19.72 -1.72 1.42
C ASN A 133 21.00 -1.53 0.56
N ASP A 134 20.91 -1.85 -0.73
CA ASP A 134 22.00 -1.70 -1.67
C ASP A 134 21.69 -0.65 -2.74
N GLN A 135 22.74 -0.25 -3.46
CA GLN A 135 22.66 0.70 -4.57
C GLN A 135 22.15 0.05 -5.86
N VAL A 136 21.11 -0.77 -5.74
CA VAL A 136 20.42 -1.45 -6.84
C VAL A 136 18.94 -1.11 -6.73
N TRP A 137 18.32 -0.78 -7.86
CA TRP A 137 16.87 -0.57 -7.89
C TRP A 137 16.14 -1.86 -7.54
N ARG A 138 15.28 -1.77 -6.54
CA ARG A 138 14.45 -2.87 -6.06
C ARG A 138 13.02 -2.39 -5.85
N SER A 139 12.11 -3.32 -5.75
CA SER A 139 10.70 -3.02 -5.51
C SER A 139 10.06 -4.08 -4.63
N ASP A 140 9.16 -3.61 -3.78
CA ASP A 140 8.21 -4.44 -3.06
C ASP A 140 6.81 -3.93 -3.41
N GLU A 141 6.02 -4.79 -4.04
CA GLU A 141 4.72 -4.42 -4.61
C GLU A 141 3.71 -5.55 -4.53
N GLY A 142 2.44 -5.20 -4.67
CA GLY A 142 1.35 -6.16 -4.78
C GLY A 142 0.04 -5.60 -4.25
N TYR A 143 -0.95 -6.49 -4.15
CA TYR A 143 -2.21 -6.18 -3.53
C TYR A 143 -2.15 -6.39 -2.01
N LEU A 144 -2.62 -5.39 -1.27
CA LEU A 144 -3.13 -5.54 0.08
C LEU A 144 -4.54 -6.09 -0.02
N THR A 145 -4.86 -7.17 0.69
CA THR A 145 -6.16 -7.87 0.55
C THR A 145 -6.91 -8.04 1.88
N TYR A 146 -6.37 -7.53 2.98
CA TYR A 146 -6.98 -7.62 4.30
C TYR A 146 -7.93 -6.44 4.51
N LYS A 147 -9.23 -6.72 4.37
CA LYS A 147 -10.31 -5.73 4.35
C LYS A 147 -10.32 -4.81 5.58
N ASP A 148 -10.02 -5.37 6.75
CA ASP A 148 -10.04 -4.64 8.03
C ASP A 148 -8.91 -3.61 8.15
N ASP A 149 -7.83 -3.78 7.38
CA ASP A 149 -6.72 -2.82 7.35
C ASP A 149 -6.90 -1.73 6.27
N LEU A 150 -7.73 -2.01 5.25
CA LEU A 150 -8.00 -1.11 4.12
C LEU A 150 -9.17 -0.17 4.40
N PRO A 151 -9.24 1.03 3.79
CA PRO A 151 -8.33 1.56 2.76
C PRO A 151 -6.99 2.05 3.36
N ILE A 152 -5.96 2.17 2.52
CA ILE A 152 -4.70 2.82 2.93
C ILE A 152 -5.03 4.27 3.31
N TYR A 153 -4.58 4.71 4.48
CA TYR A 153 -4.74 6.09 4.94
C TYR A 153 -3.57 6.97 4.49
N SER A 154 -2.34 6.51 4.69
CA SER A 154 -1.14 7.21 4.23
C SER A 154 0.00 6.26 3.90
N PHE A 155 0.95 6.75 3.12
CA PHE A 155 2.25 6.11 2.92
C PHE A 155 3.34 6.95 3.59
N ARG A 156 4.30 6.27 4.23
CA ARG A 156 5.43 6.89 4.90
C ARG A 156 6.74 6.29 4.45
N ALA A 157 7.75 7.13 4.28
CA ALA A 157 9.08 6.69 3.90
C ALA A 157 10.15 7.40 4.73
N GLY A 158 11.27 6.71 4.91
CA GLY A 158 12.48 7.19 5.58
C GLY A 158 13.70 6.58 4.89
N ASP A 159 14.91 6.84 5.41
CA ASP A 159 16.15 6.31 4.83
C ASP A 159 16.34 6.72 3.35
N THR A 160 15.97 7.95 3.03
CA THR A 160 16.11 8.55 1.68
C THR A 160 17.02 9.79 1.66
N GLY A 161 17.81 10.03 2.72
CA GLY A 161 18.56 11.28 2.90
C GLY A 161 19.88 11.38 2.16
N ASN A 162 20.63 10.28 2.00
CA ASN A 162 22.00 10.30 1.46
C ASN A 162 22.15 9.74 0.03
N SER A 163 21.07 9.37 -0.61
CA SER A 163 21.08 8.73 -1.92
C SER A 163 20.51 9.68 -2.96
N PHE A 164 21.22 9.81 -4.09
CA PHE A 164 20.67 10.38 -5.32
C PHE A 164 19.57 9.43 -5.83
N LEU A 165 18.43 9.36 -5.13
CA LEU A 165 17.32 8.53 -5.59
C LEU A 165 16.90 9.07 -6.96
N ARG A 166 16.59 8.16 -7.87
CA ARG A 166 16.04 8.42 -9.21
C ARG A 166 15.00 7.38 -9.49
N LEU A 167 13.83 7.57 -8.94
CA LEU A 167 12.72 6.65 -9.12
C LEU A 167 12.36 6.61 -10.65
N HIS A 168 12.28 5.42 -11.30
CA HIS A 168 11.41 5.07 -12.49
C HIS A 168 10.23 4.05 -12.28
N ALA A 169 9.07 4.24 -12.96
CA ALA A 169 7.67 3.94 -12.56
C ALA A 169 7.03 2.53 -12.63
N CYS A 170 5.79 2.43 -12.08
CA CYS A 170 4.79 1.39 -12.42
C CYS A 170 3.47 2.00 -12.94
N PRO A 171 2.76 1.34 -13.87
CA PRO A 171 1.58 1.86 -14.55
C PRO A 171 0.24 1.47 -13.89
N SER A 172 -0.70 2.41 -13.97
CA SER A 172 -2.16 2.23 -14.19
C SER A 172 -3.05 1.34 -13.31
N SER A 173 -2.60 0.74 -12.19
CA SER A 173 -3.48 -0.13 -11.37
C SER A 173 -3.57 0.22 -9.87
N SER A 174 -3.20 1.44 -9.49
CA SER A 174 -3.08 1.85 -8.07
C SER A 174 -4.42 2.03 -7.34
N SER A 175 -5.56 1.98 -8.04
CA SER A 175 -6.89 2.20 -7.47
C SER A 175 -7.32 1.13 -6.46
N LEU A 176 -8.16 1.51 -5.50
CA LEU A 176 -8.83 0.59 -4.59
C LEU A 176 -9.92 -0.17 -5.35
N SER A 177 -9.83 -1.50 -5.38
CA SER A 177 -10.79 -2.37 -6.07
C SER A 177 -11.59 -3.20 -5.06
N LEU A 178 -12.91 -3.15 -5.15
CA LEU A 178 -13.85 -3.72 -4.18
C LEU A 178 -14.81 -4.69 -4.86
N LEU A 179 -14.82 -5.93 -4.40
CA LEU A 179 -15.64 -6.99 -4.98
C LEU A 179 -16.99 -7.10 -4.26
N TYR A 180 -18.07 -6.96 -5.03
CA TYR A 180 -19.44 -7.16 -4.58
C TYR A 180 -20.06 -8.39 -5.26
N SER A 181 -20.19 -9.46 -4.49
CA SER A 181 -21.04 -10.59 -4.89
C SER A 181 -22.49 -10.29 -4.49
N TRP A 182 -23.39 -10.18 -5.47
CA TRP A 182 -24.82 -10.23 -5.19
C TRP A 182 -25.14 -11.58 -4.51
N PRO A 183 -25.96 -11.61 -3.45
CA PRO A 183 -26.54 -12.87 -3.00
C PRO A 183 -27.43 -13.41 -4.12
N SER A 184 -27.29 -14.70 -4.42
CA SER A 184 -28.24 -15.48 -5.22
C SER A 184 -29.63 -15.48 -4.60
#